data_AF-A0AB36YDM5-F1
#
_entry.id   AF-A0AB36YDM5-F1
#
_cell.length_a   1.000
_cell.length_b   1.000
_cell.length_c   1.000
_cell.angle_alpha   90.00
_cell.angle_beta   90.00
_cell.angle_gamma   90.00
#
_symmetry.space_group_name_H-M   'P 1'
#
loop_
_entity.id
_entity.type
_entity.pdbx_description
1 polymer ?
#
loop_
_entity_poly.entity_id
_entity_poly.type
_entity_poly.pdbx_seq_one_letter_code
_entity_poly.pdbx_strand_id
1 'polypeptide(L)'
;MQLKKTNILIPALIGLSVSLTFLYVQLNLFDVVVWNYNVCHMLFGFTFPFFLSYLAIPPGKVEQIRLREVFNRIMSVPAHAWPLAGVRTMWRSIVRDFKEGLPWSPLMGVAFTLFFALGNEVIVDPATNGIPFTSAYGNFVADVCGMMLFLLITYPFVKHSMRFERA
;
A
#
# COMPACT_ATOMS: atom_id res chain seq x y z
N MET A 1 -0.64 9.61 -9.45
CA MET A 1 -1.55 9.44 -10.62
C MET A 1 -2.97 9.21 -10.09
N GLN A 2 -4.00 9.58 -10.84
CA GLN A 2 -5.37 9.16 -10.53
C GLN A 2 -5.80 8.03 -11.46
N LEU A 3 -6.03 6.85 -10.89
CA LEU A 3 -6.57 5.72 -11.63
C LEU A 3 -8.08 5.90 -11.78
N LYS A 4 -8.61 5.68 -12.99
CA LYS A 4 -10.04 5.81 -13.30
C LYS A 4 -10.58 4.54 -13.93
N LYS A 5 -11.88 4.29 -13.76
CA LYS A 5 -12.60 3.15 -14.36
C LYS A 5 -11.90 1.82 -14.02
N THR A 6 -11.73 0.95 -15.01
CA THR A 6 -11.09 -0.38 -14.86
C THR A 6 -9.62 -0.30 -14.47
N ASN A 7 -8.92 0.81 -14.78
CA ASN A 7 -7.51 0.97 -14.41
C ASN A 7 -7.29 1.05 -12.90
N ILE A 8 -8.34 1.38 -12.13
CA ILE A 8 -8.32 1.34 -10.67
C ILE A 8 -7.95 -0.05 -10.16
N LEU A 9 -8.36 -1.12 -10.83
CA LEU A 9 -8.17 -2.48 -10.32
C LEU A 9 -6.86 -3.11 -10.76
N ILE A 10 -6.22 -2.60 -11.83
CA ILE A 10 -5.08 -3.24 -12.46
C ILE A 10 -3.91 -3.47 -11.48
N PRO A 11 -3.41 -2.47 -10.72
CA PRO A 11 -2.32 -2.70 -9.78
C PRO A 11 -2.67 -3.73 -8.69
N ALA A 12 -3.88 -3.66 -8.14
CA ALA A 12 -4.36 -4.61 -7.13
C ALA A 12 -4.44 -6.04 -7.69
N LEU A 13 -4.94 -6.20 -8.92
CA LEU A 13 -5.02 -7.50 -9.59
C LEU A 13 -3.63 -8.07 -9.88
N ILE A 14 -2.67 -7.25 -10.32
CA ILE A 14 -1.27 -7.70 -10.53
C ILE A 14 -0.69 -8.21 -9.21
N GLY A 15 -0.79 -7.41 -8.14
CA GLY A 15 -0.30 -7.80 -6.82
C GLY A 15 -0.96 -9.09 -6.32
N LEU A 16 -2.28 -9.22 -6.51
CA LEU A 16 -3.03 -10.42 -6.13
C LEU A 16 -2.62 -11.64 -6.95
N SER A 17 -2.49 -11.51 -8.27
CA SER A 17 -2.07 -12.60 -9.15
C SER A 17 -0.69 -13.14 -8.75
N VAL A 18 0.29 -12.26 -8.53
CA VAL A 18 1.63 -12.66 -8.07
C VAL A 18 1.58 -13.37 -6.72
N SER A 19 0.79 -12.83 -5.77
CA SER A 19 0.64 -13.42 -4.44
C SER A 19 -0.02 -14.81 -4.49
N LEU A 20 -1.04 -14.98 -5.32
CA LEU A 20 -1.73 -16.27 -5.52
C LEU A 20 -0.83 -17.29 -6.23
N THR A 21 -0.02 -16.85 -7.21
CA THR A 21 0.97 -17.72 -7.86
C THR A 21 2.00 -18.21 -6.85
N PHE A 22 2.51 -17.32 -5.99
CA PHE A 22 3.42 -17.73 -4.92
C PHE A 22 2.77 -18.73 -3.96
N LEU A 23 1.53 -18.46 -3.52
CA LEU A 23 0.81 -19.37 -2.64
C LEU A 23 0.64 -20.75 -3.29
N TYR A 24 0.29 -20.79 -4.56
CA TYR A 24 0.16 -22.05 -5.31
C TYR A 24 1.49 -22.81 -5.37
N VAL A 25 2.60 -22.13 -5.69
CA VAL A 25 3.95 -22.72 -5.72
C VAL A 25 4.33 -23.26 -4.35
N GLN A 26 4.18 -22.45 -3.30
CA GLN A 26 4.53 -22.82 -1.92
C GLN A 26 3.76 -24.05 -1.43
N LEU A 27 2.48 -24.17 -1.79
CA LEU A 27 1.62 -25.26 -1.31
C LEU A 27 1.74 -26.55 -2.13
N ASN A 28 2.02 -26.45 -3.43
CA ASN A 28 1.86 -27.61 -4.33
C ASN A 28 3.14 -28.03 -5.06
N LEU A 29 4.12 -27.13 -5.20
CA LEU A 29 5.26 -27.36 -6.09
C LEU A 29 6.61 -27.34 -5.36
N PHE A 30 6.83 -26.36 -4.49
CA PHE A 30 8.13 -26.14 -3.90
C PHE A 30 8.05 -25.30 -2.62
N ASP A 31 8.73 -25.76 -1.56
CA ASP A 31 8.82 -25.02 -0.30
C ASP A 31 9.88 -23.90 -0.40
N VAL A 32 9.44 -22.73 -0.89
CA VAL A 32 10.28 -21.54 -1.04
C VAL A 32 10.72 -21.01 0.31
N VAL A 33 9.84 -21.07 1.32
CA VAL A 33 10.10 -20.58 2.68
C VAL A 33 11.29 -21.31 3.30
N VAL A 34 11.32 -22.64 3.21
CA VAL A 34 12.43 -23.45 3.72
C VAL A 34 13.68 -23.29 2.86
N TRP A 35 13.53 -23.19 1.54
CA TRP A 35 14.66 -23.06 0.63
C TRP A 35 15.42 -21.74 0.81
N ASN A 36 14.72 -20.61 0.74
CA ASN A 36 15.32 -19.30 0.88
C ASN A 36 14.29 -18.26 1.32
N TYR A 37 14.26 -18.00 2.62
CA TYR A 37 13.32 -17.04 3.21
C TYR A 37 13.49 -15.61 2.68
N ASN A 38 14.70 -15.20 2.27
CA ASN A 38 14.92 -13.88 1.67
C ASN A 38 14.14 -13.70 0.35
N VAL A 39 13.83 -14.79 -0.37
CA VAL A 39 13.00 -14.71 -1.58
C VAL A 39 11.56 -14.32 -1.22
N CYS A 40 11.06 -14.79 -0.06
CA CYS A 40 9.76 -14.39 0.46
C CYS A 40 9.73 -12.90 0.80
N HIS A 41 10.79 -12.37 1.44
CA HIS A 41 10.94 -10.93 1.71
C HIS A 41 11.04 -10.11 0.42
N MET A 42 11.86 -10.53 -0.55
CA MET A 42 11.91 -9.85 -1.84
C MET A 42 10.54 -9.81 -2.53
N LEU A 43 9.78 -10.90 -2.46
CA LEU A 43 8.42 -10.94 -2.99
C LEU A 43 7.45 -10.04 -2.21
N PHE A 44 7.59 -10.00 -0.88
CA PHE A 44 6.82 -9.10 -0.01
C PHE A 44 7.08 -7.64 -0.37
N GLY A 45 8.35 -7.23 -0.40
CA GLY A 45 8.78 -5.90 -0.80
C GLY A 45 8.34 -5.51 -2.21
N PHE A 46 8.21 -6.47 -3.13
CA PHE A 46 7.70 -6.25 -4.48
C PHE A 46 6.17 -6.09 -4.52
N THR A 47 5.42 -6.90 -3.78
CA THR A 47 3.96 -6.99 -3.90
C THR A 47 3.22 -6.00 -3.02
N PHE A 48 3.68 -5.74 -1.79
CA PHE A 48 3.01 -4.82 -0.86
C PHE A 48 2.84 -3.38 -1.38
N PRO A 49 3.82 -2.79 -2.09
CA PRO A 49 3.66 -1.47 -2.67
C PRO A 49 2.49 -1.36 -3.65
N PHE A 50 2.06 -2.44 -4.33
CA PHE A 50 0.88 -2.38 -5.21
C PHE A 50 -0.38 -1.97 -4.45
N PHE A 51 -0.52 -2.43 -3.20
CA PHE A 51 -1.66 -2.14 -2.34
C PHE A 51 -1.47 -0.82 -1.57
N LEU A 52 -0.31 -0.62 -0.96
CA LEU A 52 -0.06 0.57 -0.15
C LEU A 52 0.00 1.86 -0.98
N SER A 53 0.25 1.76 -2.29
CA SER A 53 0.19 2.89 -3.21
C SER A 53 -1.20 3.54 -3.29
N TYR A 54 -2.30 2.84 -2.93
CA TYR A 54 -3.65 3.42 -2.86
C TYR A 54 -3.87 4.32 -1.64
N LEU A 55 -2.99 4.25 -0.63
CA LEU A 55 -3.01 5.15 0.52
C LEU A 55 -2.37 6.51 0.21
N ALA A 56 -2.03 6.75 -1.07
CA ALA A 56 -1.45 7.99 -1.50
C ALA A 56 -2.41 9.17 -1.26
N ILE A 57 -1.85 10.25 -0.70
CA ILE A 57 -2.58 11.50 -0.48
C ILE A 57 -2.19 12.47 -1.60
N PRO A 58 -3.07 12.75 -2.58
CA PRO A 58 -2.74 13.67 -3.65
C PRO A 58 -2.58 15.11 -3.11
N PRO A 59 -1.47 15.79 -3.44
CA PRO A 59 -1.28 17.18 -3.03
C PRO A 59 -2.38 18.06 -3.63
N GLY A 60 -2.94 18.95 -2.81
CA GLY A 60 -4.01 19.88 -3.22
C GLY A 60 -5.44 19.31 -3.20
N LYS A 61 -5.62 18.01 -2.93
CA LYS A 61 -6.95 17.40 -2.72
C LYS A 61 -7.33 17.25 -1.25
N VAL A 62 -6.43 17.56 -0.34
CA VAL A 62 -6.71 17.59 1.10
C VAL A 62 -7.41 18.90 1.41
N GLU A 63 -8.71 18.84 1.65
CA GLU A 63 -9.48 19.97 2.13
C GLU A 63 -9.03 20.30 3.57
N GLN A 64 -8.42 21.47 3.76
CA GLN A 64 -8.00 21.94 5.08
C GLN A 64 -9.18 22.56 5.81
N ILE A 65 -9.92 21.73 6.56
CA ILE A 65 -11.00 22.20 7.42
C ILE A 65 -10.40 22.63 8.77
N ARG A 66 -10.85 23.77 9.31
CA ARG A 66 -10.41 24.24 10.64
C ARG A 66 -10.82 23.22 11.71
N LEU A 67 -9.88 22.85 12.59
CA LEU A 67 -10.10 21.83 13.62
C LEU A 67 -11.35 22.09 14.48
N ARG A 68 -11.59 23.35 14.86
CA ARG A 68 -12.79 23.77 15.59
C ARG A 68 -14.09 23.42 14.85
N GLU A 69 -14.09 23.56 13.53
CA GLU A 69 -15.24 23.25 12.69
C GLU A 69 -15.46 21.75 12.59
N VAL A 70 -14.39 20.95 12.52
CA VAL A 70 -14.46 19.48 12.60
C VAL A 70 -15.11 19.04 13.91
N PHE A 71 -14.66 19.57 15.05
CA PHE A 71 -15.26 19.28 16.36
C PHE A 71 -16.73 19.66 16.43
N ASN A 72 -17.08 20.88 15.99
CA ASN A 72 -18.48 21.32 15.99
C ASN A 72 -19.36 20.40 15.13
N ARG A 73 -18.88 19.95 13.96
CA ARG A 73 -19.60 19.02 13.09
C ARG A 73 -19.77 17.65 13.74
N ILE A 74 -18.74 17.10 14.37
CA ILE A 74 -18.82 15.80 15.08
C ILE A 74 -19.82 15.89 16.24
N MET A 75 -19.72 16.93 17.06
CA MET A 75 -20.59 17.11 18.23
C MET A 75 -22.04 17.42 17.86
N SER A 76 -22.31 17.88 16.63
CA SER A 76 -23.68 18.09 16.13
C SER A 76 -24.41 16.80 15.80
N VAL A 77 -23.70 15.67 15.67
CA VAL A 77 -24.31 14.36 15.41
C VAL A 77 -24.60 13.67 16.76
N PRO A 78 -25.85 13.32 17.06
CA PRO A 78 -26.19 12.56 18.26
C PRO A 78 -25.40 11.24 18.33
N ALA A 79 -24.87 10.88 19.51
CA ALA A 79 -23.98 9.73 19.68
C ALA A 79 -24.58 8.40 19.17
N HIS A 80 -25.88 8.19 19.38
CA HIS A 80 -26.58 6.99 18.90
C HIS A 80 -26.66 6.89 17.36
N ALA A 81 -26.53 8.02 16.66
CA ALA A 81 -26.54 8.08 15.20
C ALA A 81 -25.13 7.95 14.59
N TRP A 82 -24.07 7.96 15.40
CA TRP A 82 -22.68 7.87 14.93
C TRP A 82 -22.40 6.65 14.05
N PRO A 83 -22.87 5.43 14.36
CA PRO A 83 -22.59 4.27 13.52
C PRO A 83 -23.13 4.46 12.09
N LEU A 84 -24.38 4.88 11.96
CA LEU A 84 -25.01 5.10 10.65
C LEU A 84 -24.41 6.30 9.92
N ALA A 85 -24.08 7.38 10.64
CA ALA A 85 -23.39 8.54 10.08
C ALA A 85 -22.00 8.18 9.55
N GLY A 86 -21.27 7.33 10.28
CA GLY A 86 -19.98 6.78 9.86
C GLY A 86 -20.10 5.96 8.58
N VAL A 87 -21.03 5.01 8.52
CA VAL A 87 -21.28 4.19 7.32
C VAL A 87 -21.64 5.05 6.12
N ARG A 88 -22.56 6.03 6.30
CA ARG A 88 -22.94 6.94 5.20
C ARG A 88 -21.77 7.78 4.71
N THR A 89 -20.94 8.28 5.62
CA THR A 89 -19.77 9.10 5.28
C THR A 89 -18.73 8.27 4.54
N MET A 90 -18.47 7.05 5.02
CA MET A 90 -17.58 6.09 4.37
C MET A 90 -18.08 5.76 2.95
N TRP A 91 -19.37 5.43 2.81
CA TRP A 91 -19.97 5.13 1.50
C TRP A 91 -19.86 6.31 0.53
N ARG A 92 -20.20 7.53 0.97
CA ARG A 92 -20.05 8.73 0.13
C ARG A 92 -18.61 8.96 -0.31
N SER A 93 -17.65 8.72 0.59
CA SER A 93 -16.22 8.85 0.29
C SER A 93 -15.80 7.83 -0.76
N ILE A 94 -16.17 6.56 -0.59
CA ILE A 94 -15.93 5.49 -1.58
C ILE A 94 -16.52 5.87 -2.94
N VAL A 95 -17.81 6.25 -3.00
CA VAL A 95 -18.47 6.63 -4.25
C VAL A 95 -17.79 7.82 -4.92
N ARG A 96 -17.40 8.85 -4.15
CA ARG A 96 -16.64 9.99 -4.66
C ARG A 96 -15.31 9.52 -5.26
N ASP A 97 -14.56 8.71 -4.53
CA ASP A 97 -13.23 8.28 -4.94
C ASP A 97 -13.28 7.39 -6.20
N PHE A 98 -14.32 6.55 -6.34
CA PHE A 98 -14.58 5.82 -7.59
C PHE A 98 -14.93 6.72 -8.78
N LYS A 99 -15.68 7.82 -8.55
CA LYS A 99 -16.06 8.77 -9.60
C LYS A 99 -14.90 9.68 -10.02
N GLU A 100 -14.18 10.22 -9.06
CA GLU A 100 -13.06 11.15 -9.31
C GLU A 100 -11.78 10.42 -9.72
N GLY A 101 -11.64 9.16 -9.31
CA GLY A 101 -10.46 8.35 -9.49
C GLY A 101 -9.66 8.22 -8.20
N LEU A 102 -9.13 7.01 -7.98
CA LEU A 102 -8.36 6.69 -6.79
C LEU A 102 -6.90 7.16 -6.95
N PRO A 103 -6.33 7.81 -5.93
CA PRO A 103 -4.92 8.14 -5.96
C PRO A 103 -4.10 6.85 -5.90
N TRP A 104 -3.12 6.77 -6.79
CA TRP A 104 -2.14 5.69 -6.76
C TRP A 104 -0.75 6.27 -7.00
N SER A 105 0.14 6.07 -6.02
CA SER A 105 1.51 6.58 -6.03
C SER A 105 2.50 5.48 -5.64
N PRO A 106 3.29 4.94 -6.59
CA PRO A 106 4.33 3.95 -6.33
C PRO A 106 5.28 4.36 -5.21
N LEU A 107 5.69 5.63 -5.22
CA LEU A 107 6.62 6.16 -4.23
C LEU A 107 6.02 6.14 -2.83
N MET A 108 4.72 6.42 -2.69
CA MET A 108 4.07 6.31 -1.38
C MET A 108 3.88 4.86 -0.95
N GLY A 109 3.54 3.96 -1.89
CA GLY A 109 3.49 2.53 -1.59
C GLY A 109 4.82 2.03 -1.06
N VAL A 110 5.92 2.36 -1.73
CA VAL A 110 7.28 2.01 -1.28
C VAL A 110 7.63 2.66 0.05
N ALA A 111 7.29 3.94 0.26
CA ALA A 111 7.57 4.60 1.54
C ALA A 111 6.85 3.91 2.72
N PHE A 112 5.59 3.51 2.54
CA PHE A 112 4.87 2.74 3.55
C PHE A 112 5.45 1.34 3.73
N THR A 113 5.73 0.62 2.65
CA THR A 113 6.36 -0.72 2.73
C THR A 113 7.71 -0.65 3.43
N LEU A 114 8.54 0.34 3.11
CA LEU A 114 9.84 0.57 3.75
C LEU A 114 9.69 0.84 5.25
N PHE A 115 8.71 1.67 5.63
CA PHE A 115 8.43 1.93 7.04
C PHE A 115 8.05 0.66 7.79
N PHE A 116 7.16 -0.17 7.23
CA PHE A 116 6.78 -1.44 7.83
C PHE A 116 7.92 -2.45 7.88
N ALA A 117 8.70 -2.59 6.79
CA ALA A 117 9.84 -3.49 6.73
C ALA A 117 10.94 -3.07 7.72
N LEU A 118 11.23 -1.77 7.83
CA LEU A 118 12.18 -1.25 8.83
C LEU A 118 11.68 -1.52 10.24
N GLY A 119 10.41 -1.23 10.52
CA GLY A 119 9.80 -1.49 11.82
C GLY A 119 9.84 -2.98 12.18
N ASN A 120 9.52 -3.87 11.25
CA ASN A 120 9.52 -5.29 11.49
C ASN A 120 10.94 -5.86 11.63
N GLU A 121 11.72 -5.79 10.55
CA GLU A 121 12.98 -6.53 10.45
C GLU A 121 14.13 -5.90 11.27
N VAL A 122 14.15 -4.58 11.44
CA VAL A 122 15.26 -3.90 12.12
C VAL A 122 14.97 -3.70 13.61
N ILE A 123 13.70 -3.65 14.01
CA ILE A 123 13.29 -3.35 15.38
C ILE A 123 12.58 -4.55 16.02
N VAL A 124 11.42 -4.96 15.49
CA VAL A 124 10.57 -5.96 16.14
C VAL A 124 11.21 -7.33 16.15
N ASP A 125 11.76 -7.78 15.03
CA ASP A 125 12.32 -9.12 14.89
C ASP A 125 13.53 -9.36 15.79
N PRO A 126 14.51 -8.45 15.86
CA PRO A 126 15.63 -8.58 16.81
C PRO A 126 15.19 -8.41 18.27
N ALA A 127 14.31 -7.45 18.56
CA ALA A 127 13.97 -7.09 19.94
C ALA A 127 12.93 -8.02 20.59
N THR A 128 12.00 -8.57 19.78
CA THR A 128 10.83 -9.31 20.26
C THR A 128 10.86 -10.77 19.85
N ASN A 129 11.22 -11.06 18.60
CA ASN A 129 11.14 -12.42 18.05
C ASN A 129 12.46 -13.21 18.19
N GLY A 130 13.53 -12.56 18.70
CA GLY A 130 14.82 -13.21 18.95
C GLY A 130 15.58 -13.58 17.67
N ILE A 131 15.22 -13.01 16.52
CA ILE A 131 15.91 -13.25 15.25
C ILE A 131 17.26 -12.51 15.30
N PRO A 132 18.39 -13.16 14.97
CA PRO A 132 19.68 -12.47 14.92
C PRO A 132 19.63 -11.26 14.00
N PHE A 133 20.16 -10.12 14.46
CA PHE A 133 20.10 -8.86 13.70
C PHE A 133 20.65 -8.99 12.28
N THR A 134 21.72 -9.75 12.07
CA THR A 134 22.29 -9.97 10.74
C THR A 134 21.35 -10.71 9.80
N SER A 135 20.58 -11.67 10.30
CA SER A 135 19.56 -12.39 9.54
C SER A 135 18.37 -11.47 9.21
N ALA A 136 17.84 -10.76 10.21
CA ALA A 136 16.73 -9.83 10.01
C ALA A 136 17.13 -8.65 9.09
N TYR A 137 18.36 -8.17 9.19
CA TYR A 137 18.90 -7.19 8.25
C TYR A 137 19.00 -7.75 6.82
N GLY A 138 19.34 -9.03 6.66
CA GLY A 138 19.30 -9.71 5.36
C GLY A 138 17.89 -9.72 4.74
N ASN A 139 16.89 -10.05 5.55
CA ASN A 139 15.48 -9.98 5.15
C ASN A 139 15.07 -8.56 4.73
N PHE A 140 15.43 -7.55 5.54
CA PHE A 140 15.18 -6.14 5.24
C PHE A 140 15.79 -5.72 3.89
N VAL A 141 17.04 -6.10 3.63
CA VAL A 141 17.70 -5.82 2.35
C VAL A 141 16.96 -6.50 1.21
N ALA A 142 16.47 -7.72 1.40
CA ALA A 142 15.65 -8.41 0.40
C ALA A 142 14.33 -7.68 0.15
N ASP A 143 13.63 -7.18 1.19
CA ASP A 143 12.44 -6.33 1.04
C ASP A 143 12.75 -5.08 0.20
N VAL A 144 13.88 -4.40 0.47
CA VAL A 144 14.34 -3.24 -0.30
C VAL A 144 14.60 -3.59 -1.76
N CYS A 145 15.24 -4.73 -2.05
CA CYS A 145 15.42 -5.21 -3.42
C CYS A 145 14.07 -5.42 -4.12
N GLY A 146 13.08 -5.98 -3.43
CA GLY A 146 11.71 -6.13 -3.92
C GLY A 146 11.06 -4.79 -4.27
N MET A 147 11.18 -3.80 -3.37
CA MET A 147 10.67 -2.45 -3.57
C MET A 147 11.33 -1.75 -4.76
N MET A 148 12.64 -1.94 -4.94
CA MET A 148 13.38 -1.39 -6.08
C MET A 148 12.89 -2.01 -7.40
N LEU A 149 12.67 -3.33 -7.43
CA LEU A 149 12.10 -4.00 -8.60
C LEU A 149 10.69 -3.49 -8.91
N PHE A 150 9.86 -3.28 -7.89
CA PHE A 150 8.53 -2.68 -8.05
C PHE A 150 8.61 -1.30 -8.70
N LEU A 151 9.51 -0.43 -8.25
CA LEU A 151 9.70 0.90 -8.85
C LEU A 151 10.21 0.80 -10.29
N LEU A 152 11.17 -0.08 -10.57
CA LEU A 152 11.69 -0.27 -11.93
C LEU A 152 10.57 -0.63 -12.91
N ILE A 153 9.64 -1.49 -12.50
CA ILE A 153 8.51 -1.89 -13.33
C ILE A 153 7.45 -0.78 -13.41
N THR A 154 7.11 -0.13 -12.31
CA THR A 154 5.92 0.75 -12.25
C THR A 154 6.20 2.22 -12.60
N TYR A 155 7.41 2.71 -12.34
CA TYR A 155 7.75 4.12 -12.52
C TYR A 155 7.65 4.61 -13.98
N PRO A 156 8.02 3.83 -15.01
CA PRO A 156 7.82 4.24 -16.41
C PRO A 156 6.37 4.55 -16.76
N PHE A 157 5.42 3.76 -16.25
CA PHE A 157 3.99 3.94 -16.51
C PHE A 157 3.43 5.19 -15.82
N VAL A 158 3.93 5.51 -14.62
CA VAL A 158 3.53 6.73 -13.90
C VAL A 158 4.12 7.98 -14.55
N LYS A 159 5.36 7.94 -15.04
CA LYS A 159 5.96 9.05 -15.76
C LYS A 159 5.20 9.35 -17.07
N HIS A 160 4.78 8.29 -17.77
CA HIS A 160 3.99 8.42 -19.00
C HIS A 160 2.63 9.08 -18.73
N SER A 161 1.88 8.62 -17.72
CA SER A 161 0.55 9.19 -17.42
C SER A 161 0.61 10.66 -16.99
N MET A 162 1.61 11.07 -16.21
CA MET A 162 1.79 12.47 -15.82
C MET A 162 2.13 13.41 -16.99
N ARG A 163 2.70 12.89 -18.09
CA ARG A 163 3.05 13.68 -19.28
C ARG A 163 1.82 14.04 -20.11
N PHE A 164 0.81 13.17 -20.15
CA PHE A 164 -0.45 13.41 -20.87
C PHE A 164 -1.43 14.30 -20.10
N GLU A 165 -1.32 14.40 -18.77
CA GLU A 165 -2.15 15.32 -17.98
C GLU A 165 -1.69 16.80 -18.08
N ARG A 166 -0.51 17.07 -18.66
CA ARG A 166 0.08 18.41 -18.80
C ARG A 166 0.07 18.96 -20.24
N ALA A 167 -0.44 18.19 -21.20
CA ALA A 167 -0.58 18.58 -22.60
C ALA A 167 -2.05 18.89 -22.91
#